data_AF-A0A848KS30-F1
#
_entry.id   AF-A0A848KS30-F1
#
_cell.length_a   1.000
_cell.length_b   1.000
_cell.length_c   1.000
_cell.angle_alpha   90.00
_cell.angle_beta   90.00
_cell.angle_gamma   90.00
#
_symmetry.space_group_name_H-M   'P 1'
#
loop_
_entity.id
_entity.type
_entity.pdbx_description
1 polymer ?
#
loop_
_entity_poly.entity_id
_entity_poly.type
_entity_poly.pdbx_seq_one_letter_code
_entity_poly.pdbx_strand_id
1 'polypeptide(L)'
;MARAKDRRPVWVRDLPIAGRPVVLCWHKRIWCCPHALCPRKTWTEQHPAIAPRACLTERARAWAFEQVGTRDAAVSHVADLLGVGWTTVMRLVTTRGNPIIDDPTRLDTVTAVGVDETAFMRACASHSTM
;
A
#
# COMPACT_ATOMS: atom_id res chain seq x y z
N MET A 1 16.24 -20.43 -23.96
CA MET A 1 15.59 -19.16 -23.58
C MET A 1 14.15 -19.46 -23.13
N ALA A 2 13.63 -18.73 -22.14
CA ALA A 2 12.24 -18.87 -21.72
C ALA A 2 11.27 -18.37 -22.81
N ARG A 3 10.09 -18.96 -22.95
CA ARG A 3 9.02 -18.47 -23.84
C ARG A 3 7.77 -18.08 -23.06
N ALA A 4 7.01 -17.11 -23.54
CA ALA A 4 5.70 -16.82 -22.98
C ALA A 4 4.74 -17.97 -23.33
N LYS A 5 4.18 -18.63 -22.32
CA LYS A 5 3.19 -19.70 -22.44
C LYS A 5 1.77 -19.15 -22.46
N ASP A 6 1.51 -18.15 -21.63
CA ASP A 6 0.18 -17.60 -21.39
C ASP A 6 0.27 -16.17 -20.80
N ARG A 7 -0.86 -15.48 -20.71
CA ARG A 7 -1.00 -14.17 -20.06
C ARG A 7 -2.24 -14.15 -19.18
N ARG A 8 -2.07 -13.73 -17.93
CA ARG A 8 -3.17 -13.59 -16.96
C ARG A 8 -3.38 -12.12 -16.62
N PRO A 9 -4.60 -11.56 -16.76
CA PRO A 9 -4.90 -10.23 -16.26
C PRO A 9 -4.89 -10.21 -14.73
N VAL A 10 -4.29 -9.17 -14.17
CA VAL A 10 -4.30 -8.87 -12.73
C VAL A 10 -4.64 -7.40 -12.57
N TRP A 11 -5.65 -7.12 -11.74
CA TRP A 11 -6.11 -5.76 -11.45
C TRP A 11 -5.48 -5.27 -10.16
N VAL A 12 -4.91 -4.07 -10.20
CA VAL A 12 -4.20 -3.45 -9.07
C VAL A 12 -4.62 -1.99 -8.98
N ARG A 13 -4.94 -1.52 -7.78
CA ARG A 13 -5.24 -0.11 -7.52
C ARG A 13 -3.99 0.74 -7.62
N ASP A 14 -4.17 1.96 -8.11
CA ASP A 14 -3.07 2.88 -8.33
C ASP A 14 -3.41 4.30 -7.88
N LEU A 15 -2.49 5.26 -8.10
CA LEU A 15 -2.71 6.65 -7.73
C LEU A 15 -4.05 7.18 -8.26
N PRO A 16 -4.84 7.87 -7.41
CA PRO A 16 -6.08 8.48 -7.86
C PRO A 16 -5.79 9.54 -8.92
N ILE A 17 -6.72 9.69 -9.86
CA ILE A 17 -6.69 10.75 -10.87
C ILE A 17 -7.98 11.54 -10.73
N ALA A 18 -7.86 12.86 -10.56
CA ALA A 18 -9.01 13.76 -10.37
C ALA A 18 -9.97 13.29 -9.25
N GLY A 19 -9.41 12.84 -8.12
CA GLY A 19 -10.18 12.36 -6.96
C GLY A 19 -10.89 11.01 -7.16
N ARG A 20 -10.59 10.28 -8.24
CA ARG A 20 -11.22 8.98 -8.54
C ARG A 20 -10.24 7.82 -8.40
N PRO A 21 -10.68 6.68 -7.83
CA PRO A 21 -9.87 5.46 -7.80
C PRO A 21 -9.47 4.98 -9.20
N VAL A 22 -8.19 4.64 -9.36
CA VAL A 22 -7.64 4.09 -10.61
C VAL A 22 -7.33 2.60 -10.44
N VAL A 23 -7.61 1.81 -11.48
CA VAL A 23 -7.25 0.40 -11.56
C VAL A 23 -6.37 0.19 -12.79
N LEU A 24 -5.17 -0.35 -12.59
CA LEU A 24 -4.35 -0.87 -13.67
C LEU A 24 -4.70 -2.34 -13.94
N CYS A 25 -4.82 -2.70 -15.21
CA CYS A 25 -4.85 -4.09 -15.65
C CYS A 25 -3.46 -4.50 -16.14
N TRP A 26 -2.78 -5.35 -15.39
CA TRP A 26 -1.51 -5.93 -15.80
C TRP A 26 -1.74 -7.30 -16.45
N HIS A 27 -1.47 -7.39 -17.75
CA HIS A 27 -1.44 -8.66 -18.50
C HIS A 27 -0.14 -9.41 -18.23
N LYS A 28 -0.06 -10.02 -17.04
CA LYS A 28 1.10 -10.71 -16.50
C LYS A 28 1.43 -11.96 -17.30
N ARG A 29 2.67 -12.04 -17.82
CA ARG A 29 3.11 -13.21 -18.58
C ARG A 29 3.32 -14.41 -17.65
N ILE A 30 2.94 -15.58 -18.13
CA ILE A 30 3.38 -16.86 -17.58
C ILE A 30 4.46 -17.37 -18.52
N TRP A 31 5.67 -17.48 -18.01
CA TRP A 31 6.83 -18.01 -18.72
C TRP A 31 6.87 -19.53 -18.62
N CYS A 32 7.46 -20.18 -19.62
CA CYS A 32 7.85 -21.57 -19.52
C CYS A 32 9.27 -21.83 -20.05
N CYS A 33 9.95 -22.79 -19.45
CA CYS A 33 11.21 -23.34 -19.96
C CYS A 33 10.89 -24.47 -20.94
N PRO A 34 11.34 -24.40 -22.22
CA PRO A 34 11.06 -25.43 -23.20
C PRO A 34 11.86 -26.72 -23.00
N HIS A 35 12.90 -26.70 -22.16
CA HIS A 35 13.80 -27.86 -21.99
C HIS A 35 13.15 -28.99 -21.20
N ALA A 36 13.21 -30.22 -21.72
CA ALA A 36 12.52 -31.39 -21.17
C ALA A 36 12.92 -31.72 -19.73
N LEU A 37 14.20 -31.60 -19.38
CA LEU A 37 14.73 -31.94 -18.05
C LEU A 37 14.74 -30.76 -17.07
N CYS A 38 14.20 -29.60 -17.44
CA CYS A 38 14.19 -28.45 -16.55
C CYS A 38 13.20 -28.67 -15.38
N PRO A 39 13.65 -28.59 -14.11
CA PRO A 39 12.79 -28.82 -12.95
C PRO A 39 11.76 -27.69 -12.76
N ARG A 40 12.06 -26.47 -13.22
CA ARG A 40 11.14 -25.32 -13.16
C ARG A 40 10.53 -25.04 -14.53
N LYS A 41 9.40 -25.71 -14.80
CA LYS A 41 8.74 -25.63 -16.10
C LYS A 41 8.04 -24.32 -16.38
N THR A 42 7.43 -23.70 -15.37
CA THR A 42 6.65 -22.47 -15.52
C THR A 42 6.85 -21.53 -14.36
N TRP A 43 6.82 -20.23 -14.63
CA TRP A 43 6.80 -19.21 -13.58
C TRP A 43 6.09 -17.96 -14.07
N THR A 44 5.60 -17.19 -13.12
CA THR A 44 4.86 -15.97 -13.40
C THR A 44 5.82 -14.77 -13.43
N GLU A 45 5.61 -13.87 -14.37
CA GLU A 45 6.30 -12.58 -14.45
C GLU A 45 6.16 -11.79 -13.14
N GLN A 46 7.26 -11.17 -12.72
CA GLN A 46 7.34 -10.30 -11.56
C GLN A 46 7.74 -8.91 -12.03
N HIS A 47 7.25 -7.88 -11.33
CA HIS A 47 7.58 -6.49 -11.63
C HIS A 47 7.75 -5.75 -10.30
N PRO A 48 8.83 -4.96 -10.11
CA PRO A 48 9.12 -4.31 -8.83
C PRO A 48 8.00 -3.35 -8.39
N ALA A 49 7.29 -2.73 -9.34
CA ALA A 49 6.18 -1.84 -9.01
C ALA A 49 4.91 -2.55 -8.46
N ILE A 50 4.82 -3.88 -8.52
CA ILE A 50 3.64 -4.63 -8.06
C ILE A 50 4.11 -5.90 -7.35
N ALA A 51 4.14 -5.86 -6.03
CA ALA A 51 4.53 -7.01 -5.20
C ALA A 51 3.59 -8.22 -5.40
N PRO A 52 4.06 -9.45 -5.12
CA PRO A 52 3.22 -10.64 -5.21
C PRO A 52 1.94 -10.51 -4.37
N ARG A 53 0.78 -10.78 -4.98
CA ARG A 53 -0.55 -10.71 -4.34
C ARG A 53 -0.92 -9.31 -3.81
N ALA A 54 -0.22 -8.26 -4.25
CA ALA A 54 -0.56 -6.89 -3.87
C ALA A 54 -1.84 -6.41 -4.57
N CYS A 55 -2.67 -5.67 -3.84
CA CYS A 55 -3.82 -4.96 -4.38
C CYS A 55 -3.51 -3.50 -4.76
N LEU A 56 -2.32 -2.99 -4.42
CA LEU A 56 -1.85 -1.64 -4.72
C LEU A 56 -0.50 -1.70 -5.42
N THR A 57 -0.23 -0.74 -6.31
CA THR A 57 1.12 -0.51 -6.84
C THR A 57 2.04 0.02 -5.74
N GLU A 58 3.35 -0.14 -5.90
CA GLU A 58 4.32 0.36 -4.93
C GLU A 58 4.31 1.89 -4.85
N ARG A 59 4.08 2.58 -5.98
CA ARG A 59 3.90 4.04 -6.00
C ARG A 59 2.64 4.49 -5.26
N ALA A 60 1.52 3.78 -5.39
CA ALA A 60 0.31 4.09 -4.63
C ALA A 60 0.48 3.81 -3.14
N ARG A 61 1.24 2.75 -2.81
CA ARG A 61 1.63 2.45 -1.44
C ARG A 61 2.51 3.56 -0.84
N ALA A 62 3.46 4.12 -1.58
CA ALA A 62 4.29 5.22 -1.09
C ALA A 62 3.46 6.49 -0.88
N TRP A 63 2.65 6.85 -1.88
CA TRP A 63 1.74 7.99 -1.81
C TRP A 63 0.78 7.91 -0.62
N ALA A 64 0.11 6.77 -0.41
CA ALA A 64 -0.82 6.60 0.71
C ALA A 64 -0.14 6.79 2.07
N PHE A 65 1.12 6.38 2.19
CA PHE A 65 1.91 6.58 3.41
C PHE A 65 2.23 8.06 3.63
N GLU A 66 2.62 8.80 2.59
CA GLU A 66 2.82 10.26 2.66
C GLU A 66 1.52 11.00 3.01
N GLN A 67 0.39 10.63 2.40
CA GLN A 67 -0.90 11.27 2.67
C GLN A 67 -1.29 11.14 4.15
N VAL A 68 -1.18 9.95 4.72
CA VAL A 68 -1.52 9.74 6.13
C VAL A 68 -0.47 10.34 7.06
N GLY A 69 0.82 10.08 6.80
CA GLY A 69 1.89 10.44 7.73
C GLY A 69 2.29 11.93 7.69
N THR A 70 2.40 12.51 6.49
CA THR A 70 2.91 13.89 6.31
C THR A 70 1.81 14.89 6.04
N ARG A 71 0.72 14.48 5.38
CA ARG A 71 -0.40 15.38 5.03
C ARG A 71 -1.56 15.32 6.01
N ASP A 72 -1.43 14.53 7.08
CA ASP A 72 -2.44 14.33 8.11
C ASP A 72 -3.83 13.93 7.55
N ALA A 73 -3.83 13.21 6.42
CA ALA A 73 -5.06 12.77 5.79
C ALA A 73 -5.65 11.59 6.57
N ALA A 74 -6.96 11.66 6.82
CA ALA A 74 -7.68 10.55 7.43
C ALA A 74 -7.50 9.25 6.62
N VAL A 75 -7.19 8.15 7.30
CA VAL A 75 -6.99 6.82 6.67
C VAL A 75 -8.20 6.39 5.85
N SER A 76 -9.41 6.70 6.32
CA SER A 76 -10.67 6.46 5.59
C SER A 76 -10.72 7.22 4.28
N HIS A 77 -10.39 8.51 4.28
CA HIS A 77 -10.35 9.33 3.07
C HIS A 77 -9.35 8.81 2.04
N VAL A 78 -8.15 8.40 2.48
CA VAL A 78 -7.14 7.80 1.60
C VAL A 78 -7.62 6.46 1.05
N ALA A 79 -8.31 5.64 1.85
CA ALA A 79 -8.90 4.38 1.41
C ALA A 79 -9.97 4.60 0.33
N ASP A 80 -10.82 5.62 0.49
CA ASP A 80 -11.84 6.00 -0.49
C ASP A 80 -11.21 6.46 -1.80
N LEU A 81 -10.19 7.33 -1.75
CA LEU A 81 -9.46 7.80 -2.93
C LEU A 81 -8.82 6.64 -3.72
N LEU A 82 -8.35 5.59 -3.04
CA LEU A 82 -7.75 4.41 -3.66
C LEU A 82 -8.76 3.32 -4.02
N GLY A 83 -10.00 3.41 -3.54
CA GLY A 83 -11.02 2.36 -3.71
C GLY A 83 -10.63 1.04 -3.04
N VAL A 84 -10.08 1.10 -1.83
CA VAL A 84 -9.72 -0.06 -0.99
C VAL A 84 -10.34 0.05 0.39
N GLY A 85 -10.30 -1.02 1.19
CA GLY A 85 -10.77 -0.97 2.57
C GLY A 85 -9.79 -0.23 3.49
N TRP A 86 -10.31 0.41 4.53
CA TRP A 86 -9.53 1.09 5.58
C TRP A 86 -8.37 0.23 6.10
N THR A 87 -8.62 -1.06 6.38
CA THR A 87 -7.60 -1.99 6.90
C THR A 87 -6.40 -2.17 5.97
N THR A 88 -6.60 -2.03 4.65
CA THR A 88 -5.50 -2.09 3.67
C THR A 88 -4.55 -0.90 3.85
N VAL A 89 -5.09 0.31 4.01
CA VAL A 89 -4.30 1.52 4.23
C VAL A 89 -3.71 1.52 5.64
N MET A 90 -4.47 1.13 6.67
CA MET A 90 -3.91 1.10 8.03
C MET A 90 -2.75 0.09 8.14
N ARG A 91 -2.89 -1.11 7.59
CA ARG A 91 -1.80 -2.10 7.58
C ARG A 91 -0.56 -1.57 6.87
N LEU A 92 -0.75 -0.86 5.77
CA LEU A 92 0.32 -0.21 5.03
C LEU A 92 1.07 0.81 5.90
N VAL A 93 0.31 1.68 6.57
CA VAL A 93 0.83 2.70 7.47
C VAL A 93 1.61 2.07 8.61
N THR A 94 1.04 1.11 9.33
CA THR A 94 1.74 0.40 10.42
C THR A 94 3.00 -0.31 9.92
N THR A 95 2.93 -1.02 8.78
CA THR A 95 4.07 -1.77 8.24
C THR A 95 5.25 -0.85 7.90
N ARG A 96 5.00 0.36 7.40
CA ARG A 96 6.06 1.32 7.07
C ARG A 96 6.45 2.24 8.23
N GLY A 97 5.49 2.55 9.10
CA GLY A 97 5.66 3.48 10.20
C GLY A 97 6.37 2.84 11.39
N ASN A 98 6.07 1.58 11.72
CA ASN A 98 6.64 0.93 12.90
C ASN A 98 8.18 0.96 12.88
N PRO A 99 8.89 0.61 11.80
CA PRO A 99 10.36 0.70 11.79
C PRO A 99 10.91 2.11 12.07
N ILE A 100 10.17 3.17 11.72
CA ILE A 100 10.56 4.57 11.96
C ILE A 100 10.31 4.94 13.43
N ILE A 101 9.22 4.45 14.01
CA ILE A 101 8.85 4.67 15.41
C ILE A 101 9.73 3.84 16.36
N ASP A 102 10.12 2.65 15.93
CA ASP A 102 10.91 1.70 16.70
C ASP A 102 12.42 1.98 16.59
N ASP A 103 12.84 2.89 15.70
CA ASP A 103 14.24 3.31 15.61
C ASP A 103 14.66 4.01 16.91
N PRO A 104 15.60 3.44 17.69
CA PRO A 104 16.02 4.00 18.97
C PRO A 104 16.71 5.37 18.82
N THR A 105 17.24 5.67 17.63
CA THR A 105 17.94 6.92 17.33
C THR A 105 17.03 8.02 16.81
N ARG A 106 15.71 7.76 16.68
CA ARG A 106 14.75 8.70 16.06
C ARG A 106 14.61 10.05 16.79
N LEU A 107 15.12 10.15 18.02
CA LEU A 107 15.09 11.35 18.85
C LEU A 107 16.50 11.91 19.18
N ASP A 108 17.58 11.36 18.62
CA ASP A 108 18.96 11.74 19.02
C ASP A 108 19.28 13.23 18.88
N THR A 109 18.61 13.92 17.96
CA THR A 109 18.77 15.37 17.72
C THR A 109 17.73 16.24 18.43
N VAL A 110 16.77 15.62 19.13
CA VAL A 110 15.66 16.31 19.80
C VAL A 110 16.10 16.77 21.18
N THR A 111 16.11 18.08 21.42
CA THR A 111 16.50 18.68 22.71
C THR A 111 15.34 18.87 23.69
N ALA A 112 14.10 18.87 23.19
CA ALA A 112 12.88 18.97 23.99
C ALA A 112 11.72 18.24 23.32
N VAL A 113 10.87 17.58 24.11
CA VAL A 113 9.65 16.92 23.65
C VAL A 113 8.44 17.63 24.26
N GLY A 114 7.56 18.12 23.40
CA GLY A 114 6.23 18.59 23.81
C GLY A 114 5.23 17.45 23.76
N VAL A 115 4.35 17.38 24.75
CA VAL A 115 3.19 16.49 24.74
C VAL A 115 1.96 17.36 24.52
N ASP A 116 1.25 17.14 23.41
CA ASP A 116 -0.06 17.72 23.18
C ASP A 116 -1.11 16.64 23.44
N GLU A 117 -2.08 16.95 24.29
CA GLU A 117 -3.19 16.05 24.59
C GLU A 117 -4.43 16.50 23.82
N THR A 118 -4.81 15.72 22.80
CA THR A 118 -6.12 15.86 22.17
C THR A 118 -7.12 14.96 22.88
N ALA A 119 -8.05 15.56 23.64
CA ALA A 119 -9.16 14.83 24.25
C ALA A 119 -10.29 14.63 23.24
N PHE A 120 -10.60 13.37 22.91
CA PHE A 120 -11.76 13.02 22.09
C PHE A 120 -12.93 12.60 22.98
N MET A 121 -14.09 13.24 22.81
CA MET A 121 -15.33 12.72 23.39
C MET A 121 -15.80 11.51 22.59
N ARG A 122 -16.11 10.42 23.28
CA ARG A 122 -16.76 9.27 22.65
C ARG A 122 -18.12 9.71 22.12
N ALA A 123 -18.40 9.40 20.86
CA ALA A 123 -19.72 9.60 20.29
C ALA A 123 -20.78 8.87 21.13
N CYS A 124 -21.83 9.59 21.51
CA CYS A 124 -22.95 9.07 22.28
C CYS A 124 -24.26 9.71 21.80
N ALA A 125 -25.38 9.28 22.35
CA ALA A 125 -26.70 9.81 21.95
C ALA A 125 -26.83 11.34 22.07
N SER A 126 -26.02 11.97 22.93
CA SER A 126 -25.99 13.42 23.13
C SER A 126 -24.77 14.14 22.53
N HIS A 127 -23.85 13.41 21.87
CA HIS A 127 -22.66 14.00 21.27
C HIS A 127 -22.25 13.26 20.00
N SER A 128 -22.40 13.93 18.86
CA SER A 128 -21.95 13.42 17.56
C SER A 128 -20.50 13.82 17.32
N THR A 129 -19.70 12.91 16.79
CA THR A 129 -18.40 13.22 16.18
C THR A 129 -18.66 13.65 14.73
N MET A 130 -19.05 14.92 14.53
CA MET A 130 -18.97 15.58 13.22
C MET A 130 -17.84 16.59 13.23
#